data_AF-A0A6B3GIP2-F1
#
_entry.id   AF-A0A6B3GIP2-F1
#
_cell.length_a   1.000
_cell.length_b   1.000
_cell.length_c   1.000
_cell.angle_alpha   90.00
_cell.angle_beta   90.00
_cell.angle_gamma   90.00
#
_symmetry.space_group_name_H-M   'P 1'
#
loop_
_entity.id
_entity.type
_entity.pdbx_description
1 polymer ?
#
loop_
_entity_poly.entity_id
_entity_poly.type
_entity_poly.pdbx_seq_one_letter_code
_entity_poly.pdbx_strand_id
1 'polypeptide(L)'
;MSEELIPETPEQETEENEGAEAIKQRKNGLYPAVSDELAENMKSGWADTELHDLQPIPQAEHTANRRAALSARFPGERLVIPAGNLKTRSNDTEYA
;
A
#
# COMPACT_ATOMS: atom_id res chain seq x y z
N MET A 1 36.75 -3.41 18.48
CA MET A 1 37.02 -2.33 17.52
C MET A 1 35.68 -1.93 16.96
N SER A 2 35.01 -1.08 17.72
CA SER A 2 33.79 -0.37 17.33
C SER A 2 34.17 0.69 16.33
N GLU A 3 33.63 0.60 15.12
CA GLU A 3 33.58 1.72 14.20
C GLU A 3 32.21 1.67 13.53
N GLU A 4 31.31 2.54 14.00
CA GLU A 4 29.98 2.75 13.47
C GLU A 4 30.09 3.21 12.01
N LEU A 5 29.58 2.41 11.09
CA LEU A 5 29.47 2.78 9.69
C LEU A 5 28.18 3.61 9.53
N ILE A 6 28.31 4.92 9.64
CA ILE A 6 27.28 5.88 9.25
C ILE A 6 27.19 5.80 7.71
N PRO A 7 26.03 5.47 7.11
CA PRO A 7 25.91 5.55 5.67
C PRO A 7 25.86 7.03 5.29
N GLU A 8 26.91 7.51 4.61
CA GLU A 8 26.88 8.81 3.95
C GLU A 8 25.69 8.82 2.98
N THR A 9 24.75 9.72 3.25
CA THR A 9 23.67 10.01 2.31
C THR A 9 24.34 10.65 1.09
N PRO A 10 24.14 10.12 -0.13
CA PRO A 10 24.75 10.73 -1.30
C PRO A 10 24.20 12.15 -1.38
N GLU A 11 25.11 13.12 -1.43
CA GLU A 11 24.79 14.49 -1.80
C GLU A 11 23.94 14.43 -3.06
N GLN A 12 22.71 14.94 -2.97
CA GLN A 12 21.81 15.04 -4.10
C GLN A 12 22.44 16.02 -5.09
N GLU A 13 23.19 15.49 -6.05
CA GLU A 13 23.41 16.15 -7.32
C GLU A 13 22.03 16.51 -7.86
N THR A 14 21.74 17.81 -7.87
CA THR A 14 20.62 18.37 -8.62
C THR A 14 20.93 18.17 -10.09
N GLU A 15 20.68 16.96 -10.59
CA GLU A 15 20.46 16.74 -12.01
C GLU A 15 19.16 17.47 -12.36
N GLU A 16 19.34 18.68 -12.89
CA GLU A 16 18.32 19.43 -13.60
C GLU A 16 17.72 18.49 -14.66
N ASN A 17 16.54 17.96 -14.36
CA ASN A 17 15.78 17.15 -15.30
C ASN A 17 15.19 18.10 -16.37
N GLU A 18 16.03 18.52 -17.31
CA GLU A 18 15.74 19.44 -18.42
C GLU A 18 14.71 18.88 -19.45
N GLY A 19 14.00 17.81 -19.12
CA GLY A 19 13.07 17.14 -20.04
C GLY A 19 11.68 16.82 -19.49
N ALA A 20 11.38 17.14 -18.23
CA ALA A 20 10.01 17.04 -17.73
C ALA A 20 9.26 18.33 -18.09
N GLU A 21 8.69 18.40 -19.30
CA GLU A 21 7.75 19.47 -19.63
C GLU A 21 6.73 19.59 -18.50
N ALA A 22 6.78 20.71 -17.77
CA ALA A 22 5.83 21.00 -16.71
C ALA A 22 4.41 20.82 -17.28
N ILE A 23 3.64 19.90 -16.72
CA ILE A 23 2.28 19.56 -17.18
C ILE A 23 1.50 20.87 -17.36
N LYS A 24 1.30 21.29 -18.61
CA LYS A 24 0.62 22.54 -18.92
C LYS A 24 -0.80 22.44 -18.41
N GLN A 25 -1.06 23.17 -17.32
CA GLN A 25 -2.39 23.29 -16.76
C GLN A 25 -3.35 23.77 -17.84
N ARG A 26 -4.50 23.11 -17.95
CA ARG A 26 -5.51 23.49 -18.94
C ARG A 26 -5.92 24.93 -18.64
N LYS A 27 -6.11 25.75 -19.68
CA LYS A 27 -6.51 27.17 -19.52
C LYS A 27 -7.81 27.37 -18.72
N ASN A 28 -8.60 26.31 -18.53
CA ASN A 28 -9.81 26.27 -17.70
C ASN A 28 -9.58 25.42 -16.42
N GLY A 29 -8.49 25.67 -15.70
CA GLY A 29 -8.20 25.05 -14.40
C GLY A 29 -8.83 25.89 -13.30
N LEU A 30 -9.73 25.29 -12.51
CA LEU A 30 -10.56 26.04 -11.57
C LEU A 30 -9.72 26.75 -10.49
N TYR A 31 -8.55 26.22 -10.10
CA TYR A 31 -7.54 26.90 -9.26
C TYR A 31 -6.12 26.34 -9.51
N PRO A 32 -5.05 27.16 -9.47
CA PRO A 32 -3.67 26.72 -9.72
C PRO A 32 -3.02 25.96 -8.54
N ALA A 33 -3.54 26.13 -7.33
CA ALA A 33 -3.07 25.47 -6.11
C ALA A 33 -4.22 25.34 -5.08
N VAL A 34 -4.09 24.40 -4.16
CA VAL A 34 -4.96 24.27 -2.98
C VAL A 34 -4.53 25.34 -1.97
N SER A 35 -5.47 26.07 -1.37
CA SER A 35 -5.15 27.03 -0.30
C SER A 35 -4.71 26.32 0.98
N ASP A 36 -3.90 26.97 1.79
CA ASP A 36 -3.43 26.42 3.07
C ASP A 36 -4.61 26.04 3.98
N GLU A 37 -5.62 26.91 4.07
CA GLU A 37 -6.87 26.67 4.82
C GLU A 37 -7.61 25.39 4.37
N LEU A 38 -7.69 25.16 3.06
CA LEU A 38 -8.36 23.98 2.52
C LEU A 38 -7.51 22.72 2.76
N ALA A 39 -6.19 22.83 2.63
CA ALA A 39 -5.28 21.73 2.92
C ALA A 39 -5.30 21.33 4.40
N GLU A 40 -5.40 22.29 5.32
CA GLU A 40 -5.59 22.02 6.75
C GLU A 40 -6.94 21.35 7.02
N ASN A 41 -8.02 21.85 6.40
CA ASN A 41 -9.34 21.25 6.54
C ASN A 41 -9.37 19.79 6.07
N MET A 42 -8.75 19.49 4.93
CA MET A 42 -8.66 18.13 4.36
C MET A 42 -7.90 17.14 5.24
N LYS A 43 -7.08 17.59 6.20
CA LYS A 43 -6.35 16.72 7.15
C LYS A 43 -7.16 16.40 8.41
N SER A 44 -8.29 17.06 8.61
CA SER A 44 -9.11 16.97 9.82
C SER A 44 -10.42 16.22 9.56
N GLY A 45 -11.08 15.75 10.61
CA GLY A 45 -12.42 15.15 10.52
C GLY A 45 -12.47 13.72 9.96
N TRP A 46 -11.32 13.08 9.74
CA TRP A 46 -11.27 11.65 9.43
C TRP A 46 -11.70 10.82 10.64
N ALA A 47 -12.46 9.76 10.39
CA ALA A 47 -12.80 8.79 11.42
C ALA A 47 -11.55 8.05 11.88
N ASP A 48 -11.53 7.62 13.15
CA ASP A 48 -10.51 6.71 13.64
C ASP A 48 -10.60 5.38 12.86
N THR A 49 -9.53 5.05 12.14
CA THR A 49 -9.43 3.83 11.33
C THR A 49 -8.83 2.66 12.10
N GLU A 50 -8.39 2.88 13.34
CA GLU A 50 -7.81 1.81 14.15
C GLU A 50 -8.88 0.79 14.55
N LEU A 51 -8.64 -0.46 14.12
CA LEU A 51 -9.50 -1.59 14.46
C LEU A 51 -9.09 -2.12 15.84
N HIS A 52 -9.84 -1.69 16.86
CA HIS A 52 -9.69 -2.14 18.23
C HIS A 52 -10.44 -3.47 18.48
N ASP A 53 -10.01 -4.24 19.48
CA ASP A 53 -10.71 -5.42 20.01
C ASP A 53 -11.02 -6.55 19.01
N LEU A 54 -10.25 -6.65 17.93
CA LEU A 54 -10.40 -7.69 16.92
C LEU A 54 -10.38 -9.10 17.53
N GLN A 55 -11.43 -9.88 17.27
CA GLN A 55 -11.50 -11.28 17.64
C GLN A 55 -11.29 -12.19 16.41
N PRO A 56 -10.64 -13.35 16.57
CA PRO A 56 -10.55 -14.33 15.50
C PRO A 56 -11.94 -14.78 15.04
N ILE A 57 -12.13 -14.88 13.72
CA ILE A 57 -13.32 -15.51 13.15
C ILE A 57 -13.31 -17.02 13.42
N PRO A 58 -14.47 -17.70 13.49
CA PRO A 58 -14.53 -19.14 13.76
C PRO A 58 -13.67 -20.00 12.83
N GLN A 59 -13.47 -19.56 11.59
CA GLN A 59 -12.72 -20.30 10.56
C GLN A 59 -11.20 -20.18 10.71
N ALA A 60 -10.70 -19.26 11.54
CA ALA A 60 -9.28 -18.96 11.65
C ALA A 60 -8.46 -20.20 12.03
N GLU A 61 -8.91 -20.95 13.03
CA GLU A 61 -8.23 -22.15 13.54
C GLU A 61 -8.12 -23.26 12.48
N HIS A 62 -9.11 -23.40 11.60
CA HIS A 62 -9.10 -24.41 10.55
C HIS A 62 -7.95 -24.20 9.56
N THR A 63 -7.50 -22.97 9.33
CA THR A 63 -6.43 -22.69 8.37
C THR A 63 -5.10 -23.31 8.81
N ALA A 64 -4.75 -23.24 10.10
CA ALA A 64 -3.53 -23.83 10.64
C ALA A 64 -3.54 -25.35 10.50
N ASN A 65 -4.64 -25.99 10.89
CA ASN A 65 -4.80 -27.44 10.80
C ASN A 65 -4.73 -27.94 9.35
N ARG A 66 -5.38 -27.24 8.42
CA ARG A 66 -5.35 -27.60 6.99
C ARG A 66 -3.95 -27.45 6.37
N ARG A 67 -3.21 -26.38 6.72
CA ARG A 67 -1.82 -26.21 6.25
C ARG A 67 -0.92 -27.35 6.75
N ALA A 68 -1.00 -27.70 8.03
CA ALA A 68 -0.20 -28.79 8.59
C ALA A 68 -0.49 -30.14 7.90
N ALA A 69 -1.78 -30.46 7.71
CA ALA A 69 -2.19 -31.67 7.01
C ALA A 69 -1.76 -31.70 5.53
N LEU A 70 -1.74 -30.55 4.86
CA LEU A 70 -1.27 -30.44 3.48
C LEU A 70 0.25 -30.59 3.40
N SER A 71 1.01 -29.86 4.22
CA SER A 71 2.47 -29.92 4.25
C SER A 71 3.01 -31.33 4.56
N ALA A 72 2.33 -32.09 5.42
CA ALA A 72 2.71 -33.47 5.71
C ALA A 72 2.65 -34.40 4.48
N ARG A 73 1.89 -34.04 3.45
CA ARG A 73 1.78 -34.82 2.20
C ARG A 73 2.87 -34.49 1.17
N PHE A 74 3.56 -33.37 1.33
CA PHE A 74 4.58 -32.87 0.39
C PHE A 74 5.88 -32.51 1.13
N PRO A 75 6.55 -33.49 1.77
CA PRO A 75 7.76 -33.23 2.54
C PRO A 75 8.91 -32.76 1.62
N GLY A 76 9.59 -31.68 2.01
CA GLY A 76 10.72 -31.12 1.25
C GLY A 76 10.31 -30.28 0.03
N GLU A 77 9.02 -30.22 -0.28
CA GLU A 77 8.49 -29.43 -1.39
C GLU A 77 7.89 -28.11 -0.91
N ARG A 78 8.00 -27.06 -1.73
CA ARG A 78 7.37 -25.75 -1.48
C ARG A 78 6.13 -25.61 -2.35
N LEU A 79 4.96 -25.56 -1.72
CA LEU A 79 3.70 -25.29 -2.41
C LEU A 79 3.46 -23.79 -2.51
N VAL A 80 3.26 -23.30 -3.73
CA VAL A 80 2.85 -21.92 -4.02
C VAL A 80 1.41 -21.93 -4.53
N ILE A 81 0.49 -21.37 -3.76
CA ILE A 81 -0.94 -21.34 -4.07
C ILE A 81 -1.34 -19.87 -4.31
N PRO A 82 -1.68 -19.45 -5.54
CA PRO A 82 -2.11 -18.08 -5.81
C PRO A 82 -3.49 -17.81 -5.19
N ALA A 83 -3.69 -16.59 -4.67
CA ALA A 83 -4.91 -16.19 -3.94
C ALA A 83 -6.16 -15.95 -4.84
N GLY A 84 -6.03 -16.08 -6.16
CA GLY A 84 -7.04 -15.66 -7.12
C GLY A 84 -6.97 -14.15 -7.41
N ASN A 85 -7.65 -13.71 -8.46
CA ASN A 85 -7.71 -12.31 -8.87
C ASN A 85 -9.12 -11.76 -8.65
N LEU A 86 -9.23 -10.48 -8.28
CA LEU A 86 -10.51 -9.79 -8.25
C LEU A 86 -11.11 -9.69 -9.66
N LYS A 87 -12.43 -9.78 -9.74
CA LYS A 87 -13.15 -9.67 -11.02
C LYS A 87 -14.00 -8.40 -11.01
N THR A 88 -13.73 -7.50 -11.96
CA THR A 88 -14.52 -6.28 -12.14
C THR A 88 -15.96 -6.62 -12.53
N ARG A 89 -16.90 -5.99 -11.83
CA ARG A 89 -18.33 -6.00 -12.15
C ARG A 89 -18.69 -4.80 -13.02
N SER A 90 -18.30 -3.60 -12.60
CA SER A 90 -18.55 -2.35 -13.34
C SER A 90 -17.62 -1.25 -12.83
N ASN A 91 -16.96 -0.51 -13.72
CA ASN A 91 -16.00 0.54 -13.38
C ASN A 91 -14.96 0.06 -12.34
N ASP A 92 -14.87 0.72 -11.20
CA ASP A 92 -14.00 0.47 -10.05
C ASP A 92 -14.61 -0.48 -9.01
N THR A 93 -15.67 -1.21 -9.34
CA THR A 93 -16.33 -2.16 -8.43
C THR A 93 -16.11 -3.61 -8.84
N GLU A 94 -15.76 -4.45 -7.89
CA GLU A 94 -15.58 -5.90 -8.06
C GLU A 94 -16.73 -6.73 -7.46
N TYR A 95 -16.73 -8.04 -7.75
CA TYR A 95 -17.66 -8.98 -7.10
C TYR A 95 -17.25 -9.22 -5.64
N ALA A 96 -18.25 -9.19 -4.74
CA ALA A 96 -18.11 -9.52 -3.32
C ALA A 96 -18.20 -11.03 -3.06
#